data_AF-A0A832F6D4-F1
#
_entry.id   AF-A0A832F6D4-F1
#
_cell.length_a   1.000
_cell.length_b   1.000
_cell.length_c   1.000
_cell.angle_alpha   90.00
_cell.angle_beta   90.00
_cell.angle_gamma   90.00
#
_symmetry.space_group_name_H-M   'P 1'
#
loop_
_entity.id
_entity.type
_entity.pdbx_description
1 polymer ?
#
loop_
_entity_poly.entity_id
_entity_poly.type
_entity_poly.pdbx_seq_one_letter_code
_entity_poly.pdbx_strand_id
1 'polypeptide(L)'
;MGNENQGLGVAEEHLREFAAALVKEKDFKDLDQETMEMLVSDVYDRLEERVNAAILASLPPEKVEDLEKLLDTASKEELSDFCERNIPNLQEVITEALISFKQTYLGA
;
A
#
# COMPACT_ATOMS: atom_id res chain seq x y z
N MET A 1 -5.60 -15.23 18.48
CA MET A 1 -4.57 -14.19 18.30
C MET A 1 -4.91 -13.54 16.99
N GLY A 2 -5.36 -12.29 17.03
CA GLY A 2 -5.84 -11.60 15.83
C GLY A 2 -4.63 -11.34 14.96
N ASN A 3 -4.62 -11.86 13.74
CA ASN A 3 -3.64 -11.46 12.74
C ASN A 3 -4.00 -10.03 12.37
N GLU A 4 -3.45 -9.08 13.11
CA GLU A 4 -3.33 -7.69 12.67
C GLU A 4 -2.62 -7.77 11.33
N ASN A 5 -3.31 -7.39 10.26
CA ASN A 5 -2.83 -7.44 8.88
C ASN A 5 -1.48 -6.72 8.79
N GLN A 6 -0.38 -7.46 8.96
CA GLN A 6 0.98 -6.94 8.81
C GLN A 6 1.13 -6.71 7.30
N GLY A 7 1.03 -5.47 6.85
CA GLY A 7 1.23 -5.14 5.44
C GLY A 7 2.61 -5.57 4.94
N LEU A 8 2.79 -5.63 3.63
CA LEU A 8 4.00 -6.17 3.00
C LEU A 8 5.26 -5.31 3.24
N GLY A 9 5.12 -4.14 3.87
CA GLY A 9 6.22 -3.19 4.09
C GLY A 9 6.71 -2.50 2.82
N VAL A 10 6.12 -2.82 1.67
CA VAL A 10 6.54 -2.33 0.37
C VAL A 10 6.12 -0.87 0.21
N ALA A 11 7.12 0.01 0.04
CA ALA A 11 6.95 1.43 -0.18
C ALA A 11 6.19 2.19 0.94
N GLU A 12 6.14 1.66 2.16
CA GLU A 12 5.35 2.19 3.30
C GLU A 12 5.48 3.71 3.49
N GLU A 13 6.71 4.23 3.51
CA GLU A 13 6.95 5.68 3.66
C GLU A 13 6.38 6.49 2.49
N HIS A 14 6.53 5.99 1.25
CA HIS A 14 6.04 6.66 0.05
C HIS A 14 4.51 6.65 -0.03
N LEU A 15 3.86 5.58 0.44
CA LEU A 15 2.40 5.49 0.49
C LEU A 15 1.81 6.56 1.41
N ARG A 16 2.46 6.81 2.55
CA ARG A 16 2.00 7.81 3.52
C ARG A 16 2.13 9.22 2.98
N GLU A 17 3.25 9.54 2.33
CA GLU A 17 3.43 10.83 1.65
C GLU A 17 2.39 11.03 0.53
N PHE A 18 2.12 9.97 -0.24
CA PHE A 18 1.12 10.00 -1.31
C PHE A 18 -0.30 10.22 -0.77
N ALA A 19 -0.67 9.53 0.32
CA ALA A 19 -1.96 9.72 0.99
C ALA A 19 -2.15 11.17 1.45
N ALA A 20 -1.12 11.75 2.09
CA ALA A 20 -1.14 13.15 2.51
C ALA A 20 -1.30 14.11 1.32
N ALA A 21 -0.61 13.84 0.21
CA ALA A 21 -0.75 14.62 -1.02
C ALA A 21 -2.17 14.54 -1.60
N LEU A 22 -2.79 13.35 -1.64
CA LEU A 22 -4.15 13.15 -2.14
C LEU A 22 -5.20 13.89 -1.31
N VAL A 23 -5.12 13.78 0.02
CA VAL A 23 -6.04 14.48 0.94
C VAL A 23 -5.92 15.99 0.75
N LYS A 24 -4.69 16.49 0.59
CA LYS A 24 -4.44 17.91 0.32
C LYS A 24 -4.95 18.35 -1.06
N GLU A 25 -4.79 17.51 -2.09
CA GLU A 25 -5.23 17.78 -3.46
C GLU A 25 -6.75 17.81 -3.59
N LYS A 26 -7.48 17.05 -2.77
CA LYS A 26 -8.95 17.10 -2.69
C LYS A 26 -9.47 18.45 -2.18
N ASP A 27 -8.61 19.29 -1.59
CA ASP A 27 -8.89 20.64 -1.08
C ASP A 27 -10.12 20.67 -0.15
N PHE A 28 -10.09 19.84 0.89
CA PHE A 28 -11.13 19.87 1.91
C PHE A 28 -11.12 21.21 2.65
N LYS A 29 -12.20 21.98 2.51
CA LYS A 29 -12.37 23.24 3.24
C LYS A 29 -12.74 22.97 4.69
N ASP A 30 -12.15 23.74 5.59
CA ASP A 30 -12.52 23.82 7.01
C ASP A 30 -12.37 22.52 7.82
N LEU A 31 -11.42 21.64 7.45
CA LEU A 31 -11.03 20.52 8.32
C LEU A 31 -10.01 20.97 9.36
N ASP A 32 -10.21 20.55 10.61
CA ASP A 32 -9.18 20.63 11.63
C ASP A 32 -8.06 19.61 11.37
N GLN A 33 -6.93 19.82 12.07
CA GLN A 33 -5.74 18.98 11.90
C GLN A 33 -6.00 17.51 12.27
N GLU A 34 -6.80 17.25 13.30
CA GLU A 34 -7.13 15.89 13.74
C GLU A 34 -7.90 15.14 12.64
N THR A 35 -8.88 15.79 12.04
CA THR A 35 -9.68 15.23 10.94
C THR A 35 -8.83 15.02 9.68
N MET A 36 -7.91 15.94 9.39
CA MET A 36 -6.95 15.75 8.30
C MET A 36 -6.06 14.53 8.53
N GLU A 37 -5.53 14.36 9.75
CA GLU A 37 -4.68 13.21 10.09
C GLU A 37 -5.43 11.89 10.01
N MET A 38 -6.69 11.84 10.48
CA MET A 38 -7.56 10.68 10.32
C MET A 38 -7.81 10.35 8.84
N LEU A 39 -8.10 11.34 8.00
CA LEU A 39 -8.27 11.12 6.56
C LEU A 39 -7.00 10.62 5.87
N VAL A 40 -5.84 11.12 6.27
CA VAL A 40 -4.56 10.64 5.75
C VAL A 40 -4.35 9.18 6.14
N SER A 41 -4.67 8.80 7.39
CA SER A 41 -4.62 7.40 7.84
C SER A 41 -5.57 6.52 7.04
N ASP A 42 -6.83 6.92 6.88
CA ASP A 42 -7.83 6.18 6.12
C ASP A 42 -7.43 6.00 4.64
N VAL A 43 -6.87 7.05 4.03
CA VAL A 43 -6.39 6.98 2.64
C VAL A 43 -5.15 6.10 2.54
N TYR A 44 -4.24 6.19 3.52
CA TYR A 44 -3.06 5.34 3.60
C TYR A 44 -3.44 3.86 3.71
N ASP A 45 -4.33 3.48 4.63
CA ASP A 45 -4.73 2.08 4.82
C ASP A 45 -5.32 1.50 3.53
N ARG A 46 -6.17 2.29 2.85
CA ARG A 46 -6.78 1.87 1.57
C ARG A 46 -5.76 1.79 0.43
N LEU A 47 -4.75 2.66 0.42
CA LEU A 47 -3.65 2.60 -0.54
C LEU A 47 -2.79 1.36 -0.30
N GLU A 48 -2.43 1.11 0.95
CA GLU A 48 -1.65 -0.06 1.36
C GLU A 48 -2.37 -1.35 0.97
N GLU A 49 -3.66 -1.49 1.28
CA GLU A 49 -4.46 -2.65 0.84
C GLU A 49 -4.45 -2.81 -0.69
N ARG A 50 -4.58 -1.71 -1.44
CA ARG A 50 -4.62 -1.73 -2.91
C ARG A 50 -3.29 -2.17 -3.49
N VAL A 51 -2.19 -1.66 -2.95
CA VAL A 51 -0.83 -2.00 -3.37
C VAL A 51 -0.52 -3.45 -3.01
N ASN A 52 -0.82 -3.88 -1.78
CA ASN A 52 -0.63 -5.27 -1.36
C ASN A 52 -1.42 -6.24 -2.25
N ALA A 53 -2.68 -5.93 -2.59
CA ALA A 53 -3.46 -6.73 -3.51
C ALA A 53 -2.86 -6.80 -4.93
N ALA A 54 -2.32 -5.69 -5.44
CA ALA A 54 -1.68 -5.64 -6.75
C ALA A 54 -0.37 -6.47 -6.78
N ILE A 55 0.40 -6.42 -5.69
CA ILE A 55 1.62 -7.22 -5.49
C ILE A 55 1.27 -8.71 -5.46
N LEU A 56 0.28 -9.09 -4.64
CA LEU A 56 -0.21 -10.48 -4.55
C LEU A 56 -0.72 -11.00 -5.89
N ALA A 57 -1.42 -10.17 -6.67
CA ALA A 57 -1.91 -10.55 -7.99
C ALA A 57 -0.79 -10.68 -9.04
N SER A 58 0.34 -9.99 -8.82
CA SER A 58 1.51 -10.02 -9.71
C SER A 58 2.51 -11.11 -9.33
N LEU A 59 2.38 -11.68 -8.12
CA LEU A 59 3.22 -12.78 -7.67
C LEU A 59 2.88 -14.07 -8.40
N PRO A 60 3.90 -14.87 -8.76
CA PRO A 60 3.67 -16.23 -9.21
C PRO A 60 2.90 -17.03 -8.14
N PRO A 61 1.91 -17.85 -8.52
CA PRO A 61 1.11 -18.60 -7.55
C PRO A 61 1.95 -19.53 -6.65
N GLU A 62 3.06 -20.04 -7.17
CA GLU A 62 4.03 -20.83 -6.40
C GLU A 62 4.75 -20.03 -5.30
N LYS A 63 4.83 -18.70 -5.44
CA LYS A 63 5.46 -17.79 -4.48
C LYS A 63 4.49 -17.17 -3.49
N VAL A 64 3.18 -17.27 -3.74
CA VAL A 64 2.16 -16.81 -2.80
C VAL A 64 2.23 -17.63 -1.50
N GLU A 65 2.34 -18.95 -1.59
CA GLU A 65 2.45 -19.82 -0.41
C GLU A 65 3.77 -19.58 0.36
N ASP A 66 4.87 -19.31 -0.35
CA ASP A 66 6.14 -18.92 0.25
C ASP A 66 6.01 -17.59 1.01
N LEU A 67 5.33 -16.60 0.41
CA LEU A 67 5.08 -15.29 1.03
C LEU A 67 4.18 -15.42 2.27
N GLU A 68 3.10 -16.21 2.22
CA GLU A 68 2.22 -16.44 3.36
C GLU A 68 2.96 -16.96 4.59
N LYS A 69 3.93 -17.87 4.39
CA LYS A 69 4.79 -18.39 5.47
C LYS A 69 5.74 -17.32 6.01
N LEU A 70 6.20 -16.42 5.15
CA LEU A 70 7.05 -15.30 5.56
C LEU A 70 6.25 -14.26 6.34
N LEU A 71 4.95 -14.03 6.06
CA LEU A 71 4.14 -13.04 6.78
C LEU A 71 4.12 -13.27 8.30
N ASP A 72 4.15 -14.52 8.74
CA ASP A 72 4.11 -14.86 10.18
C ASP A 72 5.47 -14.71 10.89
N THR A 73 6.58 -14.64 10.14
CA THR A 73 7.94 -14.84 10.70
C THR A 73 8.98 -13.83 10.26
N ALA A 74 8.80 -13.24 9.07
CA ALA A 74 9.74 -12.33 8.44
C ALA A 74 9.46 -10.87 8.82
N SER A 75 10.52 -10.06 8.78
CA SER A 75 10.41 -8.61 8.91
C SER A 75 9.83 -7.96 7.65
N LYS A 76 9.32 -6.73 7.80
CA LYS A 76 8.83 -5.92 6.67
C LYS A 76 9.90 -5.73 5.57
N GLU A 77 11.17 -5.55 5.94
CA GLU A 77 12.27 -5.46 4.99
C GLU A 77 12.45 -6.78 4.21
N GLU A 78 12.39 -7.93 4.88
CA GLU A 78 12.50 -9.24 4.22
C GLU A 78 11.32 -9.52 3.27
N LEU A 79 10.11 -9.11 3.65
CA LEU A 79 8.92 -9.20 2.80
C LEU A 79 9.04 -8.30 1.56
N SER A 80 9.55 -7.08 1.74
CA SER A 80 9.81 -6.15 0.64
C SER A 80 10.86 -6.71 -0.33
N ASP A 81 11.99 -7.19 0.19
CA ASP A 81 13.04 -7.85 -0.57
C ASP A 81 12.53 -9.08 -1.33
N PHE A 82 11.67 -9.88 -0.71
CA PHE A 82 11.05 -11.02 -1.36
C PHE A 82 10.20 -10.59 -2.56
N CYS A 83 9.37 -9.56 -2.39
CA CYS A 83 8.54 -9.02 -3.46
C CYS A 83 9.42 -8.48 -4.61
N GLU A 84 10.45 -7.69 -4.30
CA GLU A 84 11.37 -7.12 -5.32
C GLU A 84 12.09 -8.20 -6.14
N ARG A 85 12.47 -9.31 -5.50
CA ARG A 85 13.18 -10.41 -6.17
C ARG A 85 12.29 -11.29 -7.03
N ASN A 86 11.01 -11.45 -6.66
CA ASN A 86 10.08 -12.34 -7.36
C ASN A 86 9.17 -11.61 -8.35
N ILE A 87 9.10 -10.28 -8.29
CA ILE A 87 8.25 -9.46 -9.15
C ILE A 87 9.14 -8.50 -9.95
N PRO A 88 9.51 -8.85 -11.19
CA PRO A 88 10.47 -8.06 -11.98
C PRO A 88 10.00 -6.63 -12.26
N ASN A 89 8.68 -6.40 -12.29
CA ASN A 89 8.08 -5.10 -12.56
C ASN A 89 7.40 -4.51 -11.31
N LEU A 90 7.90 -4.82 -10.10
CA LEU A 90 7.25 -4.41 -8.84
C LEU A 90 6.98 -2.90 -8.79
N GLN A 91 7.96 -2.09 -9.18
CA GLN A 91 7.83 -0.63 -9.16
C GLN A 91 6.73 -0.12 -10.12
N GLU A 92 6.56 -0.78 -11.27
CA GLU A 92 5.48 -0.45 -12.22
C GLU A 92 4.12 -0.83 -11.61
N VAL A 93 4.01 -2.02 -11.01
CA VAL A 93 2.78 -2.50 -10.35
C VAL A 93 2.34 -1.54 -9.25
N ILE A 94 3.27 -1.10 -8.39
CA ILE A 94 3.01 -0.11 -7.34
C ILE A 94 2.53 1.19 -7.98
N THR A 95 3.27 1.70 -8.97
CA THR A 95 2.94 2.96 -9.64
C THR A 95 1.56 2.94 -10.29
N GLU A 96 1.21 1.87 -10.99
CA GLU A 96 -0.11 1.68 -11.60
C GLU A 96 -1.23 1.64 -10.54
N ALA A 97 -1.00 0.93 -9.42
CA ALA A 97 -1.94 0.89 -8.30
C ALA A 97 -2.18 2.29 -7.70
N LEU A 98 -1.12 3.07 -7.51
CA LEU A 98 -1.19 4.44 -7.01
C LEU A 98 -1.95 5.37 -7.96
N ILE A 99 -1.65 5.32 -9.26
CA ILE A 99 -2.33 6.12 -10.29
C ILE A 99 -3.82 5.76 -10.36
N SER A 100 -4.14 4.46 -10.39
CA SER A 100 -5.52 3.96 -10.41
C SER A 100 -6.29 4.40 -9.17
N PHE A 101 -5.67 4.32 -7.99
CA PHE A 101 -6.27 4.78 -6.75
C PHE A 101 -6.50 6.29 -6.78
N LYS A 102 -5.50 7.08 -7.19
CA LYS A 102 -5.62 8.54 -7.31
C LYS A 102 -6.80 8.94 -8.19
N GLN A 103 -6.93 8.34 -9.37
CA GLN A 103 -8.04 8.61 -10.30
C GLN A 103 -9.39 8.33 -9.64
N THR A 104 -9.51 7.17 -8.98
CA THR A 104 -10.74 6.76 -8.27
C THR A 104 -11.06 7.70 -7.11
N TYR A 105 -10.05 8.08 -6.33
CA TYR A 105 -10.21 8.93 -5.15
C TYR A 105 -10.57 10.37 -5.52
N LEU A 106 -9.93 10.94 -6.53
CA LEU A 106 -10.21 12.30 -6.99
C LEU A 106 -11.50 12.38 -7.81
N GLY A 107 -11.99 11.26 -8.35
CA GLY A 107 -13.19 11.20 -9.17
C GLY A 107 -12.96 11.77 -10.57
N ALA A 108 -11.76 11.54 -11.12
CA ALA A 108 -11.35 11.98 -12.46
C ALA A 108 -11.95 11.10 -13.57
#